data_AF-A0A662UM94-F1
#
_entry.id   AF-A0A662UM94-F1
#
_cell.length_a   1.000
_cell.length_b   1.000
_cell.length_c   1.000
_cell.angle_alpha   90.00
_cell.angle_beta   90.00
_cell.angle_gamma   90.00
#
_symmetry.space_group_name_H-M   'P 1'
#
loop_
_entity.id
_entity.type
_entity.pdbx_description
1 polymer ?
#
loop_
_entity_poly.entity_id
_entity_poly.type
_entity_poly.pdbx_seq_one_letter_code
_entity_poly.pdbx_strand_id
1 'polypeptide(L)'
;MALNKRRSEERDLEVVYEDEDVVVMRAPDDEELERMVKDIIRRKGRPVTWKELRKELSGLAGEDRLRKVLVKLIERDEIVEMIDGSFGLRGMEASYVPRRLKKRVRPLVPRKFRTRWGPIVESRGSISAAIQYLREARLGKRARRVN
;
A
#
# COMPACT_ATOMS: atom_id res chain seq x y z
N MET A 1 55.26 25.65 -52.50
CA MET A 1 54.69 27.01 -52.34
C MET A 1 53.18 26.86 -52.43
N ALA A 2 52.48 26.87 -51.28
CA ALA A 2 51.72 28.03 -50.75
C ALA A 2 50.45 28.33 -51.57
N LEU A 3 49.24 28.55 -51.05
CA LEU A 3 48.63 28.57 -49.71
C LEU A 3 47.10 28.75 -49.94
N ASN A 4 46.26 28.16 -49.07
CA ASN A 4 44.86 28.48 -48.71
C ASN A 4 43.94 29.27 -49.66
N LYS A 5 42.66 28.84 -49.77
CA LYS A 5 41.53 29.33 -48.93
C LYS A 5 40.19 28.75 -49.42
N ARG A 6 39.41 28.16 -48.52
CA ARG A 6 37.97 28.45 -48.25
C ARG A 6 37.41 27.36 -47.34
N ARG A 7 37.45 27.60 -46.03
CA ARG A 7 36.32 28.07 -45.21
C ARG A 7 35.37 26.91 -44.90
N SER A 8 35.77 26.01 -44.01
CA SER A 8 34.84 25.11 -43.35
C SER A 8 34.06 25.94 -42.33
N GLU A 9 32.75 25.97 -42.53
CA GLU A 9 31.77 26.75 -41.81
C GLU A 9 31.86 26.52 -40.30
N GLU A 10 32.00 27.62 -39.56
CA GLU A 10 31.53 27.73 -38.18
C GLU A 10 30.06 27.32 -38.18
N ARG A 11 29.78 26.12 -37.65
CA ARG A 11 28.43 25.78 -37.22
C ARG A 11 28.35 26.24 -35.78
N ASP A 12 27.62 27.32 -35.56
CA ASP A 12 27.02 27.62 -34.26
C ASP A 12 26.26 26.38 -33.81
N LEU A 13 26.88 25.60 -32.92
CA LEU A 13 26.22 24.48 -32.29
C LEU A 13 25.22 25.07 -31.29
N GLU A 14 23.96 25.14 -31.72
CA GLU A 14 22.83 25.38 -30.83
C GLU A 14 22.73 24.16 -29.89
N VAL A 15 22.93 24.38 -28.60
CA VAL A 15 22.72 23.36 -27.56
C VAL A 15 21.22 23.18 -27.40
N VAL A 16 20.66 22.10 -27.97
CA VAL A 16 19.20 21.84 -28.04
C VAL A 16 18.65 21.10 -26.81
N TYR A 17 19.48 20.77 -25.81
CA TYR A 17 18.99 20.07 -24.62
C TYR A 17 19.73 20.49 -23.34
N GLU A 18 18.99 21.15 -22.45
CA GLU A 18 19.33 21.34 -21.04
C GLU A 18 19.04 20.02 -20.31
N ASP A 19 20.04 19.46 -19.64
CA ASP A 19 19.87 18.32 -18.73
C ASP A 19 18.82 18.69 -17.67
N GLU A 20 17.71 17.94 -17.63
CA GLU A 20 16.80 18.00 -16.49
C GLU A 20 17.59 17.57 -15.25
N ASP A 21 17.80 18.48 -14.30
CA ASP A 21 18.45 18.21 -13.02
C ASP A 21 17.87 16.93 -12.38
N VAL A 22 18.62 15.83 -12.47
CA VAL A 22 18.23 14.55 -11.87
C VAL A 22 18.39 14.67 -10.36
N VAL A 23 17.30 14.92 -9.65
CA VAL A 23 17.29 14.94 -8.18
C VAL A 23 17.38 13.51 -7.65
N VAL A 24 18.59 13.09 -7.29
CA VAL A 24 18.82 11.80 -6.62
C VAL A 24 18.41 11.93 -5.15
N MET A 25 17.24 11.38 -4.82
CA MET A 25 16.81 11.23 -3.44
C MET A 25 17.28 9.89 -2.87
N ARG A 26 17.73 9.89 -1.62
CA ARG A 26 17.99 8.66 -0.88
C ARG A 26 16.67 7.92 -0.67
N ALA A 27 16.64 6.62 -0.99
CA ALA A 27 15.50 5.77 -0.68
C ALA A 27 15.29 5.69 0.85
N PRO A 28 14.04 5.67 1.33
CA PRO A 28 13.77 5.61 2.77
C PRO A 28 14.39 4.36 3.40
N ASP A 29 14.80 4.46 4.66
CA ASP A 29 15.17 3.30 5.46
C ASP A 29 13.93 2.47 5.88
N ASP A 30 14.14 1.35 6.59
CA ASP A 30 13.04 0.45 6.97
C ASP A 30 12.09 1.12 7.99
N GLU A 31 12.61 1.95 8.89
CA GLU A 31 11.81 2.63 9.90
C GLU A 31 11.01 3.78 9.29
N GLU A 32 11.61 4.51 8.35
CA GLU A 32 10.93 5.50 7.54
C GLU A 32 9.79 4.86 6.74
N LEU A 33 10.06 3.74 6.07
CA LEU A 33 9.03 3.02 5.32
C LEU A 33 7.89 2.54 6.23
N GLU A 34 8.18 2.08 7.44
CA GLU A 34 7.17 1.74 8.44
C GLU A 34 6.29 2.93 8.85
N ARG A 35 6.91 4.10 9.10
CA ARG A 35 6.18 5.34 9.39
C ARG A 35 5.29 5.73 8.22
N MET A 36 5.83 5.74 7.00
CA MET A 36 5.10 6.09 5.79
C MET A 36 3.89 5.18 5.55
N VAL A 37 4.02 3.87 5.74
CA VAL A 37 2.88 2.93 5.63
C VAL A 37 1.77 3.31 6.61
N LYS A 38 2.10 3.55 7.88
CA LYS A 38 1.11 3.94 8.90
C LYS A 38 0.46 5.29 8.58
N ASP A 39 1.25 6.25 8.09
CA ASP A 39 0.79 7.58 7.71
C ASP A 39 -0.14 7.54 6.50
N ILE A 40 0.15 6.72 5.50
CA ILE A 40 -0.75 6.48 4.36
C ILE A 40 -2.10 5.94 4.86
N ILE A 41 -2.10 4.94 5.74
CA ILE A 41 -3.34 4.37 6.30
C ILE A 41 -4.11 5.43 7.10
N ARG A 42 -3.41 6.19 7.95
CA ARG A 42 -4.00 7.26 8.77
C ARG A 42 -4.62 8.34 7.91
N ARG A 43 -3.90 8.84 6.90
CA ARG A 43 -4.36 9.87 5.96
C ARG A 43 -5.57 9.41 5.15
N LYS A 44 -5.62 8.13 4.75
CA LYS A 44 -6.81 7.58 4.07
C LYS A 44 -8.00 7.40 5.02
N GLY A 45 -7.77 7.33 6.33
CA GLY A 45 -8.83 7.14 7.34
C GLY A 45 -9.55 5.79 7.27
N ARG A 46 -9.01 4.83 6.51
CA ARG A 46 -9.61 3.51 6.28
C ARG A 46 -8.54 2.48 5.97
N PRO A 47 -8.84 1.17 6.13
CA PRO A 47 -7.99 0.13 5.61
C PRO A 47 -7.72 0.30 4.10
N VAL A 48 -6.49 0.02 3.69
CA VAL A 48 -5.97 0.19 2.34
C VAL A 48 -5.51 -1.14 1.77
N THR A 49 -5.63 -1.33 0.47
CA THR A 49 -5.23 -2.59 -0.18
C THR A 49 -3.75 -2.58 -0.53
N TRP A 50 -3.16 -3.77 -0.74
CA TRP A 50 -1.80 -3.92 -1.26
C TRP A 50 -1.54 -3.06 -2.51
N LYS A 51 -2.51 -3.02 -3.45
CA LYS A 51 -2.42 -2.20 -4.67
C LYS A 51 -2.36 -0.70 -4.35
N GLU A 52 -3.11 -0.24 -3.35
CA GLU A 52 -3.07 1.17 -2.93
C GLU A 52 -1.73 1.50 -2.27
N LEU A 53 -1.21 0.65 -1.38
CA LEU A 53 0.11 0.84 -0.77
C LEU A 53 1.24 0.87 -1.81
N ARG A 54 1.25 -0.10 -2.75
CA ARG A 54 2.24 -0.11 -3.84
C ARG A 54 2.18 1.15 -4.71
N LYS A 55 0.98 1.70 -4.93
CA LYS A 55 0.82 2.94 -5.71
C LYS A 55 1.37 4.14 -4.95
N GLU A 56 1.05 4.27 -3.66
CA GLU A 56 1.50 5.40 -2.84
C GLU A 56 3.00 5.37 -2.51
N LEU A 57 3.64 4.18 -2.57
CA LEU A 57 5.06 3.98 -2.27
C LEU A 57 5.91 3.66 -3.52
N SER A 58 5.34 3.85 -4.71
CA SER A 58 6.04 3.61 -5.97
C SER A 58 7.26 4.53 -6.08
N GLY A 59 8.41 3.97 -6.48
CA GLY A 59 9.68 4.70 -6.53
C GLY A 59 10.40 4.85 -5.18
N LEU A 60 9.72 4.58 -4.05
CA LEU A 60 10.29 4.71 -2.71
C LEU A 60 10.72 3.36 -2.13
N ALA A 61 9.95 2.31 -2.38
CA ALA A 61 10.29 0.97 -1.90
C ALA A 61 9.82 -0.12 -2.87
N GLY A 62 10.67 -1.15 -3.02
CA GLY A 62 10.31 -2.37 -3.75
C GLY A 62 9.28 -3.23 -3.00
N GLU A 63 8.61 -4.12 -3.74
CA GLU A 63 7.52 -4.94 -3.22
C GLU A 63 7.94 -5.88 -2.07
N ASP A 64 9.13 -6.49 -2.18
CA ASP A 64 9.66 -7.37 -1.14
C ASP A 64 9.87 -6.61 0.18
N ARG A 65 10.39 -5.39 0.08
CA ARG A 65 10.65 -4.53 1.23
C ARG A 65 9.35 -4.07 1.89
N LEU A 66 8.35 -3.68 1.11
CA LEU A 66 7.01 -3.38 1.62
C LEU A 66 6.39 -4.60 2.31
N ARG A 67 6.55 -5.81 1.74
CA ARG A 67 6.06 -7.05 2.36
C ARG A 67 6.72 -7.29 3.72
N LYS A 68 8.04 -7.17 3.81
CA LYS A 68 8.81 -7.31 5.06
C LYS A 68 8.34 -6.32 6.13
N VAL A 69 8.19 -5.05 5.75
CA VAL A 69 7.66 -4.00 6.64
C VAL A 69 6.25 -4.32 7.13
N LEU A 70 5.34 -4.73 6.25
CA LEU A 70 3.98 -5.11 6.66
C LEU A 70 3.99 -6.31 7.61
N VAL A 71 4.82 -7.32 7.36
CA VAL A 71 4.97 -8.46 8.29
C VAL A 71 5.42 -7.99 9.66
N LYS A 72 6.47 -7.15 9.75
CA LYS A 72 6.96 -6.60 11.02
C LYS A 72 5.88 -5.81 11.77
N LEU A 73 5.11 -4.97 11.06
CA LEU A 73 4.04 -4.15 11.65
C LEU A 73 2.84 -5.00 12.10
N ILE A 74 2.53 -6.09 11.39
CA ILE A 74 1.46 -7.03 11.76
C ILE A 74 1.86 -7.88 12.97
N GLU A 75 3.11 -8.34 13.03
CA GLU A 75 3.60 -9.10 14.19
C GLU A 75 3.57 -8.26 15.47
N ARG A 76 3.90 -6.97 15.38
CA ARG A 76 3.79 -5.97 16.46
C ARG A 76 2.36 -5.49 16.77
N ASP A 77 1.36 -5.96 16.04
CA ASP A 77 -0.04 -5.50 16.15
C ASP A 77 -0.20 -3.97 15.98
N GLU A 78 0.68 -3.32 15.22
CA GLU A 78 0.50 -1.91 14.83
C GLU A 78 -0.44 -1.80 13.62
N ILE A 79 -0.37 -2.80 12.72
CA ILE A 79 -1.25 -2.97 11.56
C ILE A 79 -2.00 -4.29 11.68
N VAL A 80 -3.23 -4.27 11.18
CA VAL A 80 -4.11 -5.43 11.06
C VAL A 80 -4.37 -5.72 9.59
N GLU A 81 -4.09 -6.96 9.18
CA GLU A 81 -4.62 -7.49 7.93
C GLU A 81 -6.10 -7.88 8.12
N MET A 82 -6.98 -7.20 7.39
CA MET A 82 -8.42 -7.37 7.40
C MET A 82 -8.84 -8.64 6.66
N ILE A 83 -10.05 -9.11 6.94
CA ILE A 83 -10.60 -10.34 6.35
C ILE A 83 -10.65 -10.34 4.81
N ASP A 84 -10.65 -9.16 4.16
CA ASP A 84 -10.65 -9.01 2.70
C ASP A 84 -9.25 -8.77 2.09
N GLY A 85 -8.20 -8.85 2.91
CA GLY A 85 -6.80 -8.63 2.53
C GLY A 85 -6.38 -7.16 2.44
N SER A 86 -7.17 -6.24 2.98
CA SER A 86 -6.74 -4.85 3.21
C SER A 86 -5.98 -4.71 4.53
N PHE A 87 -5.24 -3.62 4.71
CA PHE A 87 -4.40 -3.33 5.87
C PHE A 87 -4.92 -2.07 6.56
N GLY A 88 -5.22 -2.13 7.84
CA GLY A 88 -5.63 -1.00 8.66
C GLY A 88 -4.75 -0.85 9.90
N LEU A 89 -4.79 0.31 10.54
CA LEU A 89 -4.22 0.45 11.89
C LEU A 89 -5.03 -0.39 12.88
N ARG A 90 -4.39 -0.83 13.96
CA ARG A 90 -5.10 -1.50 15.06
C ARG A 90 -6.28 -0.67 15.55
N GLY A 91 -7.41 -1.33 15.76
CA GLY A 91 -8.68 -0.72 16.13
C GLY A 91 -9.60 -0.40 14.93
N MET A 92 -9.04 -0.21 13.73
CA MET A 92 -9.86 0.04 12.54
C MET A 92 -10.72 -1.18 12.17
N GLU A 93 -10.31 -2.38 12.57
CA GLU A 93 -11.05 -3.61 12.32
C GLU A 93 -12.44 -3.61 12.95
N ALA A 94 -12.70 -2.82 14.01
CA ALA A 94 -13.99 -2.80 14.70
C ALA A 94 -15.11 -2.15 13.86
N SER A 95 -14.78 -1.09 13.13
CA SER A 95 -15.74 -0.29 12.35
C SER A 95 -15.63 -0.50 10.84
N TYR A 96 -14.55 -1.12 10.35
CA TYR A 96 -14.30 -1.29 8.92
C TYR A 96 -15.41 -2.08 8.22
N VAL A 97 -16.04 -1.57 7.17
CA VAL A 97 -16.95 -2.39 6.35
C VAL A 97 -16.12 -3.08 5.25
N PRO A 98 -16.00 -4.42 5.23
CA PRO A 98 -15.26 -5.12 4.18
C PRO A 98 -15.78 -4.76 2.79
N ARG A 99 -14.85 -4.49 1.86
CA ARG A 99 -15.18 -3.92 0.55
C ARG A 99 -15.16 -4.93 -0.57
N ARG A 100 -14.47 -6.06 -0.38
CA ARG A 100 -14.29 -7.08 -1.41
C ARG A 100 -14.68 -8.44 -0.87
N LEU A 101 -15.51 -9.15 -1.61
CA LEU A 101 -15.72 -10.57 -1.38
C LEU A 101 -14.47 -11.34 -1.85
N LYS A 102 -14.01 -12.29 -1.03
CA LYS A 102 -12.85 -13.11 -1.29
C LYS A 102 -13.16 -14.55 -0.93
N LYS A 103 -13.00 -15.47 -1.89
CA LYS A 103 -13.08 -16.92 -1.63
C LYS A 103 -11.92 -17.38 -0.76
N ARG A 104 -10.73 -16.81 -0.96
CA ARG A 104 -9.51 -17.11 -0.22
C ARG A 104 -8.66 -15.86 -0.05
N VAL A 105 -7.96 -15.79 1.08
CA VAL A 105 -6.89 -14.83 1.34
C VAL A 105 -5.62 -15.63 1.68
N ARG A 106 -4.45 -15.11 1.31
CA ARG A 106 -3.15 -15.64 1.73
C ARG A 106 -2.52 -14.60 2.66
N PRO A 107 -2.79 -14.69 3.97
CA PRO A 107 -2.35 -13.65 4.89
C PRO A 107 -0.84 -13.56 4.96
N LEU A 108 -0.31 -12.36 5.16
CA LEU A 108 1.12 -12.16 5.37
C LEU A 108 1.59 -12.81 6.67
N VAL A 109 0.74 -12.78 7.71
CA VAL A 109 0.98 -13.44 8.99
C VAL A 109 -0.20 -14.37 9.30
N PRO A 110 -0.17 -15.64 8.85
CA PRO A 110 -1.30 -16.57 8.97
C PRO A 110 -1.80 -16.77 10.39
N ARG A 111 -0.90 -16.81 11.38
CA ARG A 111 -1.24 -16.98 12.79
C ARG A 111 -2.11 -15.83 13.30
N LYS A 112 -1.67 -14.58 13.14
CA LYS A 112 -2.42 -13.37 13.54
C LYS A 112 -3.76 -13.29 12.82
N PHE A 113 -3.79 -13.61 11.52
CA PHE A 113 -5.02 -13.64 10.75
C PHE A 113 -6.01 -14.68 11.28
N ARG A 114 -5.56 -15.91 11.56
CA ARG A 114 -6.40 -16.98 12.11
C ARG A 114 -6.93 -16.61 13.49
N THR A 115 -6.09 -16.07 14.38
CA THR A 115 -6.54 -15.62 15.70
C THR A 115 -7.66 -14.58 15.60
N ARG A 116 -7.58 -13.67 14.62
CA ARG A 116 -8.51 -12.54 14.50
C ARG A 116 -9.78 -12.89 13.72
N TRP A 117 -9.67 -13.67 12.66
CA TRP A 117 -10.78 -13.96 11.73
C TRP A 117 -11.18 -15.43 11.67
N GLY A 118 -10.39 -16.35 12.24
CA GLY A 118 -10.67 -17.78 12.25
C GLY A 118 -12.05 -18.13 12.81
N PRO A 119 -12.41 -17.68 14.03
CA PRO A 119 -13.69 -18.02 14.64
C PRO A 119 -14.91 -17.66 13.79
N ILE A 120 -14.87 -16.49 13.13
CA ILE A 120 -15.98 -16.04 12.27
C ILE A 120 -15.99 -16.75 10.92
N VAL A 121 -14.83 -17.08 10.36
CA VAL A 121 -14.72 -17.85 9.12
C VAL A 121 -15.22 -19.28 9.33
N GLU A 122 -14.84 -19.91 10.43
CA GLU A 122 -15.29 -21.25 10.82
C GLU A 122 -16.80 -21.28 11.09
N SER A 123 -17.31 -20.32 11.87
CA SER A 123 -18.75 -20.18 12.14
C SER A 123 -19.60 -20.01 10.87
N ARG A 124 -19.08 -19.31 9.85
CA ARG A 124 -19.80 -19.04 8.61
C ARG A 124 -19.49 -20.04 7.50
N GLY A 125 -18.58 -20.98 7.75
CA GLY A 125 -18.13 -22.01 6.80
C GLY A 125 -17.20 -21.51 5.68
N SER A 126 -17.14 -20.20 5.40
CA SER A 126 -16.21 -19.67 4.38
C SER A 126 -15.84 -18.21 4.62
N ILE A 127 -14.70 -17.79 4.04
CA ILE A 127 -14.26 -16.39 4.08
C ILE A 127 -15.29 -15.48 3.40
N SER A 128 -15.81 -15.85 2.23
CA SER A 128 -16.82 -15.06 1.53
C SER A 128 -18.06 -14.83 2.38
N ALA A 129 -18.58 -15.89 3.03
CA ALA A 129 -19.76 -15.80 3.90
C ALA A 129 -19.46 -14.94 5.15
N ALA A 130 -18.28 -15.09 5.75
CA ALA A 130 -17.86 -14.24 6.86
C ALA A 130 -17.74 -12.76 6.48
N ILE A 131 -17.24 -12.45 5.28
CA ILE A 131 -17.17 -11.08 4.75
C ILE A 131 -18.58 -10.51 4.56
N GLN A 132 -19.50 -11.27 3.95
CA GLN A 132 -20.90 -10.85 3.77
C GLN A 132 -21.56 -10.53 5.11
N TYR A 133 -21.46 -11.46 6.06
CA TYR A 133 -21.98 -11.28 7.40
C TYR A 133 -21.41 -10.04 8.11
N LEU A 134 -20.08 -9.83 8.07
CA LEU A 134 -19.45 -8.64 8.66
C LEU A 134 -19.92 -7.35 8.00
N ARG A 135 -20.07 -7.37 6.67
CA ARG A 135 -20.55 -6.21 5.91
C ARG A 135 -21.96 -5.83 6.32
N GLU A 136 -22.88 -6.79 6.36
CA GLU A 136 -24.27 -6.59 6.78
C GLU A 136 -24.37 -6.11 8.24
N ALA A 137 -23.68 -6.78 9.15
CA ALA A 137 -23.68 -6.43 10.57
C ALA A 137 -23.17 -5.00 10.82
N ARG A 138 -22.15 -4.56 10.07
CA ARG A 138 -21.56 -3.21 10.24
C ARG A 138 -22.38 -2.12 9.55
N LEU A 139 -22.96 -2.41 8.39
CA LEU A 139 -23.89 -1.48 7.74
C LEU A 139 -25.14 -1.25 8.60
N GLY A 140 -25.71 -2.31 9.18
CA GLY A 140 -26.84 -2.19 10.09
C GLY A 140 -26.52 -1.35 11.33
N LYS A 141 -25.33 -1.53 11.93
CA LYS A 141 -24.86 -0.70 13.05
C LYS A 141 -24.68 0.77 12.67
N ARG A 142 -24.20 1.05 11.45
CA ARG A 142 -24.01 2.41 10.96
C ARG A 142 -25.35 3.12 10.76
N ALA A 143 -26.33 2.43 10.17
CA ALA A 143 -27.68 2.98 9.98
C ALA A 143 -28.34 3.36 11.32
N ARG A 144 -28.24 2.50 12.34
CA ARG A 144 -28.80 2.74 13.69
C ARG A 144 -28.11 3.88 14.48
N ARG A 145 -26.95 4.37 14.05
CA ARG A 145 -26.26 5.51 14.70
C ARG A 145 -26.62 6.86 14.09
N VAL A 146 -27.22 6.86 12.91
CA VAL A 146 -27.59 8.09 12.16
C VAL A 146 -29.05 8.47 12.39
N ASN A 147 -29.88 7.50 12.79
CA ASN A 147 -31.22 7.72 13.35
C ASN A 147 -31.14 7.88 14.86
#